data_AF-A0A7X4BR38-F1
#
_entry.id   AF-A0A7X4BR38-F1
#
_cell.length_a   1.000
_cell.length_b   1.000
_cell.length_c   1.000
_cell.angle_alpha   90.00
_cell.angle_beta   90.00
_cell.angle_gamma   90.00
#
_symmetry.space_group_name_H-M   'P 1'
#
loop_
_entity.id
_entity.type
_entity.pdbx_description
1 polymer ?
#
loop_
_entity_poly.entity_id
_entity_poly.type
_entity_poly.pdbx_seq_one_letter_code
_entity_poly.pdbx_strand_id
1 'polypeptide(L)'
;MKHANWTEADSRKCKQIWTEYQKQRDITERIGQTAGIDPKSERIWFGDSALEIVEKRETEDLTSPLFLNGLVLKPIFGKLGD
;
A
#
# COMPACT_ATOMS: atom_id res chain seq x y z
N MET A 1 13.29 20.57 5.72
CA MET A 1 12.03 19.79 5.79
C MET A 1 12.16 18.87 7.00
N LYS A 2 11.25 18.94 7.99
CA LYS A 2 11.26 17.97 9.10
C LYS A 2 10.73 16.65 8.55
N HIS A 3 11.59 15.65 8.41
CA HIS A 3 11.13 14.28 8.16
C HIS A 3 10.11 13.95 9.27
N ALA A 4 8.86 13.70 8.90
CA ALA A 4 7.89 13.26 9.88
C ALA A 4 8.43 11.95 10.47
N ASN A 5 8.64 11.92 11.79
CA ASN A 5 9.12 10.74 12.49
C ASN A 5 8.12 9.61 12.27
N TRP A 6 8.44 8.71 11.34
CA TRP A 6 7.67 7.51 11.11
C TRP A 6 7.80 6.62 12.34
N THR A 7 6.67 6.28 12.96
CA THR A 7 6.64 5.46 14.16
C THR A 7 6.24 4.03 13.84
N GLU A 8 6.47 3.12 14.77
CA GLU A 8 5.95 1.76 14.64
C GLU A 8 4.41 1.73 14.61
N ALA A 9 3.76 2.70 15.28
CA ALA A 9 2.31 2.86 15.23
C ALA A 9 1.82 3.19 13.81
N ASP A 10 2.57 4.02 13.05
CA ASP A 10 2.27 4.32 11.66
C ASP A 10 2.32 3.06 10.79
N SER A 11 3.35 2.23 10.97
CA SER A 11 3.46 0.92 10.29
C SER A 11 2.29 0.00 10.62
N ARG A 12 1.88 -0.09 11.90
CA ARG A 12 0.74 -0.91 12.33
C ARG A 12 -0.56 -0.42 11.70
N LYS A 13 -0.76 0.90 11.68
CA LYS A 13 -1.94 1.52 11.08
C LYS A 13 -2.02 1.27 9.57
N CYS A 14 -0.91 1.40 8.84
CA CYS A 14 -0.86 1.09 7.40
C CYS A 14 -1.28 -0.36 7.12
N LYS A 15 -0.80 -1.32 7.92
CA LYS A 15 -1.19 -2.74 7.78
C LYS A 15 -2.67 -2.98 8.04
N GLN A 16 -3.25 -2.28 9.02
CA GLN A 16 -4.69 -2.34 9.30
C GLN A 16 -5.50 -1.78 8.13
N ILE A 17 -5.15 -0.58 7.65
CA ILE A 17 -5.78 0.05 6.47
C ILE A 17 -5.73 -0.89 5.27
N TRP A 18 -4.56 -1.50 5.01
CA TRP A 18 -4.39 -2.44 3.91
C TRP A 18 -5.30 -3.68 4.06
N THR A 19 -5.32 -4.27 5.24
CA THR A 19 -6.13 -5.46 5.53
C THR A 19 -7.62 -5.17 5.33
N GLU A 20 -8.09 -4.03 5.82
CA GLU A 20 -9.50 -3.62 5.66
C GLU A 20 -9.86 -3.31 4.20
N TYR A 21 -8.94 -2.68 3.45
CA TYR A 21 -9.13 -2.43 2.03
C TYR A 21 -9.29 -3.73 1.23
N GLN A 22 -8.42 -4.73 1.48
CA GLN A 22 -8.48 -6.03 0.79
C GLN A 22 -9.76 -6.82 1.08
N LYS A 23 -10.37 -6.65 2.26
CA LYS A 23 -11.66 -7.30 2.58
C LYS A 23 -12.83 -6.70 1.80
N GLN A 24 -12.74 -5.42 1.46
CA GLN A 24 -13.85 -4.67 0.87
C GLN A 24 -13.73 -4.53 -0.65
N ARG A 25 -12.53 -4.66 -1.21
CA ARG A 25 -12.22 -4.39 -2.61
C ARG A 25 -11.52 -5.59 -3.23
N ASP A 26 -11.99 -6.01 -4.39
CA ASP A 26 -11.22 -6.91 -5.24
C ASP A 26 -9.97 -6.16 -5.74
N ILE A 27 -8.81 -6.79 -5.57
CA ILE A 27 -7.51 -6.24 -5.99
C ILE A 27 -6.86 -7.10 -7.07
N THR A 28 -7.62 -8.00 -7.69
CA THR A 28 -7.10 -8.96 -8.67
C THR A 28 -6.52 -8.24 -9.88
N GLU A 29 -7.13 -7.14 -10.33
CA GLU A 29 -6.58 -6.35 -11.43
C GLU A 29 -5.33 -5.55 -11.06
N ARG A 30 -4.96 -5.49 -9.78
CA ARG A 30 -3.81 -4.71 -9.27
C ARG A 30 -2.64 -5.59 -8.85
N ILE A 31 -2.70 -6.87 -9.18
CA ILE A 31 -1.62 -7.82 -8.92
C ILE A 31 -0.38 -7.41 -9.71
N GLY A 32 0.78 -7.45 -9.06
CA GLY A 32 2.05 -7.02 -9.66
C GLY A 32 2.32 -5.53 -9.51
N GLN A 33 1.34 -4.75 -9.08
CA GLN A 33 1.54 -3.34 -8.76
C GLN A 33 2.07 -3.16 -7.33
N THR A 34 2.45 -1.93 -6.99
CA THR A 34 2.79 -1.49 -5.64
C THR A 34 1.62 -0.69 -5.06
N ALA A 35 1.35 -0.85 -3.77
CA ALA A 35 0.44 0.01 -3.02
C ALA A 35 1.22 0.96 -2.12
N GLY A 36 0.90 2.26 -2.17
CA GLY A 36 1.37 3.27 -1.24
C GLY A 36 0.28 3.63 -0.26
N ILE A 37 0.56 3.60 1.03
CA ILE A 37 -0.44 3.84 2.08
C ILE A 37 0.02 4.99 2.97
N ASP A 38 -0.83 5.99 3.15
CA ASP A 38 -0.61 7.07 4.10
C ASP A 38 -1.45 6.83 5.37
N PRO A 39 -0.83 6.64 6.55
CA PRO A 39 -1.57 6.33 7.78
C PRO A 39 -2.36 7.53 8.31
N LYS A 40 -2.06 8.76 7.87
CA LYS A 40 -2.72 9.98 8.35
C LYS A 40 -4.03 10.26 7.63
N SER A 41 -4.01 10.21 6.30
CA SER A 41 -5.17 10.42 5.43
C SER A 41 -5.92 9.13 5.10
N GLU A 42 -5.34 7.97 5.42
CA GLU A 42 -5.89 6.64 5.13
C GLU A 42 -6.10 6.38 3.63
N ARG A 43 -5.42 7.17 2.79
CA ARG A 43 -5.42 7.04 1.34
C ARG A 43 -4.48 5.93 0.89
N ILE A 44 -4.86 5.31 -0.22
CA ILE A 44 -4.09 4.24 -0.87
C ILE A 44 -3.91 4.59 -2.35
N TRP A 45 -2.66 4.59 -2.80
CA TRP A 45 -2.29 4.77 -4.20
C TRP A 45 -1.77 3.46 -4.77
N PHE A 46 -1.95 3.28 -6.08
CA PHE A 46 -1.47 2.12 -6.82
C PHE A 46 -0.63 2.60 -8.00
N GLY A 47 0.47 1.90 -8.27
CA GLY A 47 1.33 2.15 -9.41
C GLY A 47 2.25 0.96 -9.63
N ASP A 48 2.82 0.86 -10.83
CA ASP A 48 3.74 -0.22 -11.19
C ASP A 48 5.07 -0.13 -10.44
N SER A 49 5.33 1.02 -9.80
CA SER A 49 6.53 1.24 -8.98
C SER A 49 6.30 2.22 -7.84
N ALA A 50 7.16 2.13 -6.83
CA ALA A 50 7.23 3.08 -5.73
C ALA A 50 7.39 4.54 -6.21
N LEU A 51 8.17 4.75 -7.28
CA LEU A 51 8.40 6.07 -7.86
C LEU A 51 7.12 6.67 -8.41
N GLU A 52 6.37 5.91 -9.21
CA GLU A 52 5.09 6.35 -9.78
C GLU A 52 4.08 6.74 -8.69
N ILE A 53 4.09 6.02 -7.56
CA ILE A 53 3.26 6.34 -6.40
C ILE A 53 3.66 7.66 -5.76
N VAL A 54 4.96 7.93 -5.65
CA VAL A 54 5.46 9.21 -5.15
C VAL A 54 5.09 10.34 -6.11
N GLU A 55 5.27 10.17 -7.42
CA GLU A 55 4.91 11.16 -8.43
C GLU A 55 3.42 11.48 -8.42
N LYS A 56 2.54 10.46 -8.41
CA LYS A 56 1.08 10.64 -8.28
C LYS A 56 0.73 11.44 -7.04
N ARG A 57 1.45 11.21 -5.96
CA ARG A 57 1.20 11.87 -4.69
C ARG A 57 1.71 13.31 -4.63
N GLU A 58 2.82 13.60 -5.29
CA GLU A 58 3.32 14.97 -5.44
C GLU A 58 2.33 15.83 -6.24
N THR A 59 1.62 15.25 -7.22
CA THR A 59 0.53 15.97 -7.92
C THR A 59 -0.67 16.32 -7.03
N GLU A 60 -0.76 15.74 -5.83
CA GLU A 60 -1.81 16.03 -4.82
C GLU A 60 -1.31 16.97 -3.69
N ASP A 61 -0.11 17.55 -3.80
CA ASP A 61 0.53 18.39 -2.76
C ASP A 61 0.74 17.68 -1.40
N LEU A 62 0.78 16.34 -1.39
CA LEU A 62 0.91 15.54 -0.18
C LEU A 62 2.38 15.19 0.12
N THR A 63 2.88 15.61 1.29
CA THR A 63 4.31 15.48 1.67
C THR A 63 4.61 14.57 2.86
N SER A 64 3.60 13.96 3.50
CA SER A 64 3.79 12.93 4.56
C SER A 64 4.66 11.74 4.06
N PRO A 65 5.20 10.86 4.92
CA PRO A 65 5.86 9.64 4.45
C PRO A 65 4.82 8.57 4.04
N LEU A 66 5.22 7.61 3.21
CA LEU A 66 4.38 6.49 2.74
C LEU A 66 4.92 5.14 3.19
N PHE A 67 4.02 4.21 3.49
CA PHE A 67 4.33 2.78 3.53
C PHE A 67 4.12 2.17 2.14
N LEU A 68 5.15 1.52 1.59
CA LEU A 68 5.09 0.84 0.30
C LEU A 68 4.98 -0.67 0.51
N ASN A 69 3.94 -1.28 -0.06
CA ASN A 69 3.72 -2.72 -0.03
C ASN A 69 3.56 -3.25 -1.45
N GLY A 70 4.43 -4.17 -1.87
CA GLY A 70 4.29 -4.86 -3.16
C GLY A 70 3.06 -5.78 -3.15
N LEU A 71 2.22 -5.68 -4.17
CA LEU A 71 1.04 -6.53 -4.35
C LEU A 71 1.44 -7.83 -5.02
N VAL A 72 1.94 -8.75 -4.20
CA VAL A 72 2.19 -10.12 -4.62
C VAL A 72 0.93 -10.93 -4.33
N LEU A 73 0.31 -11.52 -5.36
CA LEU A 73 -0.50 -12.72 -5.14
C LEU A 73 0.45 -13.74 -4.51
N LYS A 74 0.28 -14.03 -3.22
CA LYS A 74 0.70 -15.35 -2.78
C LYS A 74 -0.18 -16.33 -3.58
N PRO A 75 0.38 -17.19 -4.43
CA PRO A 75 -0.43 -18.24 -5.04
C PRO A 75 -1.10 -18.97 -3.88
N ILE A 76 -2.41 -19.11 -3.96
CA ILE A 76 -3.15 -20.04 -3.13
C ILE A 76 -2.65 -21.42 -3.57
N PHE A 77 -1.53 -21.90 -3.03
CA PHE A 77 -1.15 -23.30 -3.10
C PHE A 77 -2.11 -24.09 -2.20
N GLY A 78 -3.38 -24.12 -2.60
CA GLY A 78 -4.34 -25.12 -2.18
C GLY A 78 -4.08 -26.37 -3.00
N LYS A 79 -3.09 -27.15 -2.57
CA LYS A 79 -2.95 -28.61 -2.75
C LYS A 79 -3.74 -29.22 -3.92
N LEU A 80 -3.09 -29.39 -5.07
CA LEU A 80 -3.40 -30.49 -6.00
C LEU A 80 -2.66 -31.75 -5.46
N GLY A 81 -3.41 -32.83 -5.21
CA GLY A 81 -2.92 -34.15 -4.77
C GLY A 81 -3.09 -34.38 -3.25
N ASP A 82 -3.76 -35.44 -2.79
CA ASP A 82 -3.93 -36.80 -3.32
C ASP A 82 -5.42 -37.20 -3.40
#